data_AF-A0A157S977-F1
#
_entry.id   AF-A0A157S977-F1
#
_cell.length_a   1.000
_cell.length_b   1.000
_cell.length_c   1.000
_cell.angle_alpha   90.00
_cell.angle_beta   90.00
_cell.angle_gamma   90.00
#
_symmetry.space_group_name_H-M   'P 1'
#
loop_
_entity.id
_entity.type
_entity.pdbx_description
1 polymer ?
#
loop_
_entity_poly.entity_id
_entity_poly.type
_entity_poly.pdbx_seq_one_letter_code
_entity_poly.pdbx_strand_id
1 'polypeptide(L)'
;MSFSRTWPAALVLGVVQACTIASAWAQLDPPRYDSNLFCRLRANTPDGFSDDAQARCLASQRYALERIRREWLELPEEIQTGCDEFTRSRDPMNYVAMQSCIEAQKRRIPPAPEVELSPDDDPPTSR
;
A
#
# COMPACT_ATOMS: atom_id res chain seq x y z
N MET A 1 -17.25 17.52 74.96
CA MET A 1 -17.72 17.75 73.57
C MET A 1 -17.00 16.70 72.71
N SER A 2 -17.53 15.49 72.49
CA SER A 2 -18.62 15.07 71.59
C SER A 2 -18.30 15.14 70.08
N PHE A 3 -18.42 13.95 69.44
CA PHE A 3 -18.54 13.56 68.02
C PHE A 3 -17.33 13.75 67.08
N SER A 4 -16.66 12.68 66.62
CA SER A 4 -17.08 11.62 65.66
C SER A 4 -17.05 12.08 64.21
N ARG A 5 -16.14 11.52 63.40
CA ARG A 5 -16.54 10.97 62.09
C ARG A 5 -15.52 9.97 61.56
N THR A 6 -16.08 8.82 61.21
CA THR A 6 -15.44 7.60 60.78
C THR A 6 -15.91 7.27 59.35
N TRP A 7 -15.13 6.42 58.67
CA TRP A 7 -15.46 5.48 57.58
C TRP A 7 -15.09 5.81 56.12
N PRO A 8 -14.79 4.74 55.32
CA PRO A 8 -13.80 4.65 54.23
C PRO A 8 -14.43 4.35 52.85
N ALA A 9 -13.63 4.21 51.80
CA ALA A 9 -14.01 3.48 50.57
C ALA A 9 -12.73 3.09 49.79
N ALA A 10 -12.40 1.80 49.72
CA ALA A 10 -12.72 0.91 48.60
C ALA A 10 -11.63 0.95 47.49
N LEU A 11 -10.61 0.09 47.65
CA LEU A 11 -9.67 -0.27 46.58
C LEU A 11 -10.32 -1.33 45.69
N VAL A 12 -10.74 -0.92 44.50
CA VAL A 12 -11.34 -1.74 43.46
C VAL A 12 -10.23 -2.36 42.60
N LEU A 13 -10.27 -3.69 42.45
CA LEU A 13 -9.52 -4.45 41.45
C LEU A 13 -9.85 -3.95 40.03
N GLY A 14 -8.82 -3.65 39.23
CA GLY A 14 -8.97 -3.24 37.83
C GLY A 14 -7.97 -3.97 36.94
N VAL A 15 -8.49 -4.93 36.18
CA VAL A 15 -7.84 -5.69 35.10
C VAL A 15 -7.19 -4.75 34.08
N VAL A 16 -5.88 -4.83 33.87
CA VAL A 16 -5.24 -4.24 32.68
C VAL A 16 -4.75 -5.38 31.80
N GLN A 17 -5.67 -5.79 30.94
CA GLN A 17 -5.50 -6.67 29.80
C GLN A 17 -4.42 -6.08 28.90
N ALA A 18 -3.22 -6.67 28.92
CA ALA A 18 -2.16 -6.37 27.98
C ALA A 18 -2.59 -6.88 26.59
N CYS A 19 -3.28 -6.03 25.84
CA CYS A 19 -3.54 -6.26 24.43
C CYS A 19 -2.20 -6.46 23.72
N THR A 20 -2.01 -7.66 23.18
CA THR A 20 -1.01 -7.98 22.18
C THR A 20 -1.28 -7.14 20.95
N ILE A 21 -0.59 -6.01 20.84
CA ILE A 21 -0.51 -5.22 19.62
C ILE A 21 0.38 -6.02 18.67
N ALA A 22 -0.20 -6.98 17.96
CA ALA A 22 0.41 -7.52 16.76
C ALA A 22 0.49 -6.35 15.78
N SER A 23 1.68 -5.76 15.67
CA SER A 23 1.97 -4.73 14.68
C SER A 23 1.61 -5.29 13.31
N ALA A 24 0.54 -4.77 12.71
CA ALA A 24 0.29 -4.92 11.30
C ALA A 24 1.43 -4.17 10.58
N TRP A 25 2.53 -4.87 10.32
CA TRP A 25 3.51 -4.40 9.37
C TRP A 25 2.79 -4.35 8.03
N ALA A 26 2.37 -3.15 7.64
CA ALA A 26 1.96 -2.86 6.27
C ALA A 26 2.96 -3.56 5.34
N GLN A 27 2.46 -4.28 4.33
CA GLN A 27 3.31 -4.94 3.36
C GLN A 27 4.13 -3.89 2.62
N LEU A 28 5.36 -3.69 3.11
CA LEU A 28 6.30 -2.69 2.61
C LEU A 28 6.69 -2.96 1.14
N ASP A 29 6.51 -4.20 0.69
CA ASP A 29 6.79 -4.64 -0.65
C ASP A 29 5.50 -4.82 -1.48
N PRO A 30 5.56 -4.56 -2.79
CA PRO A 30 4.48 -4.95 -3.69
C PRO A 30 4.25 -6.47 -3.69
N PRO A 31 3.03 -6.92 -4.08
CA PRO A 31 2.66 -8.32 -4.12
C PRO A 31 3.62 -9.17 -4.94
N ARG A 32 3.77 -10.44 -4.55
CA ARG A 32 4.64 -11.40 -5.23
C ARG A 32 3.88 -12.20 -6.27
N TYR A 33 4.29 -12.07 -7.54
CA TYR A 33 3.76 -12.85 -8.66
C TYR A 33 4.80 -13.82 -9.21
N ASP A 34 4.36 -15.00 -9.64
CA ASP A 34 5.23 -16.00 -10.28
C ASP A 34 5.53 -15.62 -11.74
N SER A 35 6.51 -14.73 -11.89
CA SER A 35 6.99 -14.30 -13.21
C SER A 35 7.60 -15.44 -14.02
N ASN A 36 8.15 -16.47 -13.37
CA ASN A 36 8.72 -17.62 -14.06
C ASN A 36 7.62 -18.45 -14.72
N LEU A 37 6.55 -18.75 -13.99
CA LEU A 37 5.38 -19.44 -14.54
C LEU A 37 4.76 -18.65 -15.69
N PHE A 38 4.49 -17.36 -15.49
CA PHE A 38 3.92 -16.49 -16.53
C PHE A 38 4.78 -16.50 -17.80
N CYS A 39 6.08 -16.28 -17.67
CA CYS A 39 6.99 -16.20 -18.81
C CYS A 39 7.22 -17.55 -19.47
N ARG A 40 7.26 -18.65 -18.71
CA ARG A 40 7.37 -20.01 -19.26
C ARG A 40 6.13 -20.34 -20.11
N LEU A 41 4.92 -20.04 -19.63
CA LEU A 41 3.70 -20.26 -20.41
C LEU A 41 3.71 -19.48 -21.72
N ARG A 42 4.21 -18.24 -21.70
CA ARG A 42 4.32 -17.37 -22.89
C ARG A 42 5.43 -17.77 -23.87
N ALA A 43 6.48 -18.41 -23.38
CA ALA A 43 7.59 -18.88 -24.19
C ALA A 43 7.31 -20.22 -24.88
N ASN A 44 6.24 -20.92 -24.49
CA ASN A 44 5.76 -22.10 -25.19
C ASN A 44 4.94 -21.67 -26.43
N THR A 45 5.37 -22.13 -27.60
CA THR A 45 4.72 -21.91 -28.89
C THR A 45 4.41 -23.26 -29.56
N PRO A 46 3.59 -23.29 -30.62
CA PRO A 46 3.37 -24.53 -31.39
C PRO A 46 4.66 -25.15 -31.93
N ASP A 47 5.69 -24.33 -32.20
CA ASP A 47 7.00 -24.76 -32.71
C ASP A 47 7.98 -25.17 -31.61
N GLY A 48 7.55 -25.13 -30.34
CA GLY A 48 8.34 -25.49 -29.17
C GLY A 48 8.61 -24.34 -28.22
N PHE A 49 9.56 -24.56 -27.30
CA PHE A 49 9.96 -23.60 -26.28
C PHE A 49 11.00 -22.61 -26.81
N SER A 50 10.79 -21.32 -26.56
CA SER A 50 11.74 -20.25 -26.93
C SER A 50 12.42 -19.66 -25.70
N ASP A 51 13.69 -19.99 -25.50
CA ASP A 51 14.52 -19.41 -24.43
C ASP A 51 14.62 -17.88 -24.57
N ASP A 52 14.75 -17.37 -25.80
CA ASP A 52 14.79 -15.93 -26.08
C ASP A 52 13.47 -15.23 -25.72
N ALA A 53 12.32 -15.87 -25.94
CA ALA A 53 11.04 -15.34 -25.53
C ALA A 53 10.92 -15.32 -24.00
N GLN A 54 11.37 -16.37 -23.32
CA GLN A 54 11.36 -16.43 -21.87
C GLN A 54 12.27 -15.36 -21.25
N ALA A 55 13.50 -15.23 -21.74
CA ALA A 55 14.48 -14.27 -21.25
C ALA A 55 13.98 -12.83 -21.40
N ARG A 56 13.40 -12.48 -22.56
CA ARG A 56 12.79 -11.15 -22.78
C ARG A 56 11.59 -10.89 -21.88
N CYS A 57 10.74 -11.89 -21.68
CA CYS A 57 9.62 -11.77 -20.75
C CYS A 57 10.11 -11.55 -19.31
N LEU A 58 11.09 -12.32 -18.83
CA LEU A 58 11.62 -12.15 -17.48
C LEU A 58 12.28 -10.78 -17.30
N ALA A 59 12.96 -10.26 -18.32
CA ALA A 59 13.52 -8.91 -18.29
C ALA A 59 12.42 -7.84 -18.12
N SER A 60 11.30 -7.95 -18.85
CA SER A 60 10.19 -7.00 -18.71
C SER A 60 9.48 -7.09 -17.36
N GLN A 61 9.31 -8.31 -16.81
CA GLN A 61 8.76 -8.50 -15.47
C GLN A 61 9.64 -7.86 -14.38
N ARG A 62 10.96 -8.05 -14.45
CA ARG A 62 11.91 -7.42 -13.51
C ARG A 62 11.85 -5.90 -13.59
N TYR A 63 11.89 -5.35 -14.80
CA TYR A 63 11.81 -3.90 -15.00
C TYR A 63 10.50 -3.31 -14.46
N ALA A 64 9.37 -3.99 -14.68
CA ALA A 64 8.08 -3.56 -14.14
C ALA A 64 8.06 -3.60 -12.61
N LEU A 65 8.54 -4.69 -11.99
CA LEU A 65 8.62 -4.81 -10.53
C LEU A 65 9.53 -3.74 -9.91
N GLU A 66 10.69 -3.47 -10.51
CA GLU A 66 11.58 -2.42 -10.02
C GLU A 66 10.94 -1.04 -10.07
N ARG A 67 10.13 -0.77 -11.11
CA ARG A 67 9.38 0.48 -11.19
C ARG A 67 8.31 0.56 -10.11
N ILE A 68 7.52 -0.50 -9.93
CA ILE A 68 6.48 -0.56 -8.89
C ILE A 68 7.11 -0.35 -7.50
N ARG A 69 8.21 -1.04 -7.19
CA ARG A 69 8.91 -0.93 -5.90
C ARG A 69 9.33 0.48 -5.54
N ARG A 70 9.76 1.29 -6.53
CA ARG A 70 10.24 2.65 -6.28
C ARG A 70 9.15 3.58 -5.77
N GLU A 71 7.91 3.35 -6.17
CA GLU A 71 6.79 4.23 -5.83
C GLU A 71 5.76 3.56 -4.90
N TRP A 72 5.92 2.26 -4.60
CA TRP A 72 4.90 1.45 -3.91
C TRP A 72 4.37 2.10 -2.64
N LEU A 73 5.28 2.56 -1.77
CA LEU A 73 4.92 3.19 -0.49
C LEU A 73 4.32 4.60 -0.64
N GLU A 74 4.50 5.23 -1.79
CA GLU A 74 3.95 6.56 -2.11
C GLU A 74 2.58 6.45 -2.78
N LEU A 75 2.19 5.26 -3.27
CA LEU A 75 0.89 5.05 -3.87
C LEU A 75 -0.20 5.06 -2.79
N PRO A 76 -1.36 5.70 -3.05
CA PRO A 76 -2.55 5.53 -2.23
C PRO A 76 -2.92 4.05 -2.08
N GLU A 77 -3.40 3.65 -0.91
CA GLU A 77 -3.77 2.26 -0.60
C GLU A 77 -4.82 1.72 -1.59
N GLU A 78 -5.70 2.59 -2.09
CA GLU A 78 -6.72 2.25 -3.08
C GLU A 78 -6.09 1.83 -4.42
N ILE A 79 -4.99 2.48 -4.84
CA ILE A 79 -4.26 2.07 -6.04
C ILE A 79 -3.52 0.75 -5.77
N GLN A 80 -2.87 0.62 -4.62
CA GLN A 80 -2.13 -0.60 -4.27
C GLN A 80 -3.05 -1.83 -4.32
N THR A 81 -4.15 -1.77 -3.56
CA THR A 81 -5.12 -2.85 -3.43
C THR A 81 -5.88 -3.08 -4.73
N GLY A 82 -6.41 -2.01 -5.35
CA GLY A 82 -7.20 -2.12 -6.57
C GLY A 82 -6.40 -2.69 -7.75
N CYS A 83 -5.12 -2.33 -7.88
CA CYS A 83 -4.27 -2.87 -8.94
C CYS A 83 -3.73 -4.28 -8.64
N ASP A 84 -3.56 -4.66 -7.36
CA ASP A 84 -3.28 -6.05 -7.01
C ASP A 84 -4.48 -6.95 -7.35
N GLU A 85 -5.68 -6.58 -6.91
CA GLU A 85 -6.93 -7.31 -7.22
C GLU A 85 -7.17 -7.43 -8.72
N PHE A 86 -7.00 -6.33 -9.46
CA PHE A 86 -7.07 -6.32 -10.92
C PHE A 86 -6.08 -7.30 -11.56
N THR A 87 -4.88 -7.41 -11.01
CA THR A 87 -3.87 -8.33 -11.54
C THR A 87 -4.17 -9.77 -11.17
N ARG A 88 -4.62 -10.03 -9.93
CA ARG A 88 -5.07 -11.35 -9.45
C ARG A 88 -6.28 -11.89 -10.20
N SER A 89 -7.14 -11.01 -10.71
CA SER A 89 -8.26 -11.41 -11.59
C SER A 89 -7.81 -11.97 -12.94
N ARG A 90 -6.52 -11.83 -13.30
CA ARG A 90 -5.94 -12.36 -14.53
C ARG A 90 -4.94 -13.46 -14.21
N ASP A 91 -5.25 -14.67 -14.64
CA ASP A 91 -4.31 -15.80 -14.57
C ASP A 91 -3.59 -15.96 -15.92
N PRO A 92 -2.25 -15.95 -15.98
CA PRO A 92 -1.31 -15.78 -14.87
C PRO A 92 -1.04 -14.31 -14.53
N MET A 93 -0.90 -14.04 -13.23
CA MET A 93 -0.56 -12.73 -12.68
C MET A 93 0.82 -12.26 -13.19
N ASN A 94 0.95 -10.96 -13.48
CA ASN A 94 2.20 -10.41 -14.00
C ASN A 94 2.36 -8.92 -13.67
N TYR A 95 3.61 -8.50 -13.47
CA TYR A 95 3.97 -7.15 -13.04
C TYR A 95 3.75 -6.09 -14.10
N VAL A 96 3.83 -6.44 -15.39
CA VAL A 96 3.56 -5.50 -16.49
C VAL A 96 2.10 -5.05 -16.47
N ALA A 97 1.15 -5.96 -16.22
CA ALA A 97 -0.26 -5.63 -16.07
C ALA A 97 -0.52 -4.76 -14.83
N MET A 98 0.10 -5.10 -13.70
CA MET A 98 -0.01 -4.33 -12.47
C MET A 98 0.52 -2.89 -12.64
N GLN A 99 1.71 -2.75 -13.21
CA GLN A 99 2.31 -1.46 -13.54
C GLN A 99 1.38 -0.64 -14.46
N SER A 100 0.83 -1.27 -15.48
CA SER A 100 -0.09 -0.61 -16.41
C SER A 100 -1.35 -0.11 -15.70
N CYS A 101 -1.87 -0.87 -14.72
CA CYS A 101 -2.98 -0.43 -13.89
C CYS A 101 -2.60 0.79 -13.04
N ILE A 102 -1.44 0.75 -12.37
CA ILE A 102 -0.95 1.86 -11.53
C ILE A 102 -0.82 3.13 -12.37
N GLU A 103 -0.16 3.04 -13.53
CA GLU A 103 -0.01 4.20 -14.43
C GLU A 103 -1.35 4.74 -14.92
N ALA A 104 -2.34 3.87 -15.16
CA ALA A 104 -3.68 4.29 -15.55
C ALA A 104 -4.44 4.98 -14.40
N GLN A 105 -4.33 4.47 -13.17
CA GLN A 105 -5.00 5.04 -12.01
C GLN A 105 -4.36 6.37 -11.57
N LYS A 106 -3.03 6.47 -11.61
CA LYS A 106 -2.31 7.73 -11.31
C LYS A 106 -2.75 8.88 -12.21
N ARG A 107 -3.13 8.61 -13.47
CA ARG A 107 -3.66 9.63 -14.40
C ARG A 107 -5.09 10.07 -14.09
N ARG A 108 -5.83 9.29 -13.28
CA ARG A 108 -7.23 9.57 -12.91
C ARG A 108 -7.35 10.32 -11.59
N ILE A 109 -6.32 10.32 -10.75
CA ILE A 109 -6.29 11.10 -9.52
C ILE A 109 -5.99 12.56 -9.89
N PRO A 110 -6.91 13.51 -9.61
CA PRO A 110 -6.62 14.92 -9.80
C PRO A 110 -5.48 15.34 -8.85
N PRO A 111 -4.57 16.23 -9.27
CA PRO A 111 -3.54 16.75 -8.38
C PRO A 111 -4.21 17.35 -7.13
N ALA A 112 -3.60 17.13 -5.97
CA ALA A 112 -4.09 17.73 -4.73
C ALA A 112 -4.18 19.26 -4.92
N PRO A 113 -5.23 19.92 -4.42
CA PRO A 113 -5.32 21.36 -4.51
C PRO A 113 -4.10 21.97 -3.82
N GLU A 114 -3.36 22.81 -4.54
CA GLU A 114 -2.30 23.63 -3.94
C GLU A 114 -2.96 24.45 -2.84
N VAL A 115 -2.50 24.27 -1.60
CA VAL A 115 -2.88 25.14 -0.50
C VAL A 115 -2.26 26.50 -0.82
N GLU A 116 -3.02 27.34 -1.51
CA GLU A 116 -2.73 28.76 -1.65
C GLU A 116 -2.75 29.32 -0.21
N LEU A 117 -1.57 29.44 0.41
CA LEU A 117 -1.43 30.22 1.63
C LEU A 117 -1.81 31.65 1.26
N SER A 118 -3.06 32.03 1.49
CA SER A 118 -3.48 33.42 1.40
C SER A 118 -2.61 34.26 2.36
N PRO A 119 -1.84 35.22 1.85
CA PRO A 119 -1.02 36.08 2.69
C PRO A 119 -1.87 37.24 3.21
N ASP A 120 -2.84 36.99 4.10
CA ASP A 120 -3.63 38.07 4.72
C ASP A 120 -4.09 37.69 6.15
N ASP A 121 -3.12 37.45 7.04
CA ASP A 121 -3.30 37.60 8.48
C ASP A 121 -2.38 38.74 8.96
N ASP A 122 -2.64 39.96 8.48
CA ASP A 122 -2.12 41.17 9.12
C ASP A 122 -2.97 41.45 10.37
N PRO A 123 -2.40 41.45 11.59
CA PRO A 123 -3.16 41.70 12.80
C PRO A 123 -3.67 43.16 12.83
N PRO A 124 -4.88 43.42 13.36
CA PRO A 124 -5.39 44.79 13.44
C PRO A 124 -4.52 45.62 14.40
N THR A 125 -3.74 46.55 13.84
CA THR A 125 -3.13 47.64 14.60
C THR A 125 -4.24 48.49 15.23
N SER A 126 -4.43 48.33 16.53
CA SER A 126 -5.23 49.22 17.35
C SER A 126 -4.45 50.53 17.58
N ARG A 127 -4.96 51.65 17.06
CA ARG A 127 -4.66 52.99 17.58
C ARG A 127 -5.80 53.96 17.27
#